data_AF-A0A520XRI9-F1
#
_entry.id   AF-A0A520XRI9-F1
#
_cell.length_a   1.000
_cell.length_b   1.000
_cell.length_c   1.000
_cell.angle_alpha   90.00
_cell.angle_beta   90.00
_cell.angle_gamma   90.00
#
_symmetry.space_group_name_H-M   'P 1'
#
loop_
_entity.id
_entity.type
_entity.pdbx_description
1 polymer ?
#
loop_
_entity_poly.entity_id
_entity_poly.type
_entity_poly.pdbx_seq_one_letter_code
_entity_poly.pdbx_strand_id
1 'polypeptide(L)'
;MNRSAQKVLEAGRDDWVSLAELESYVREFSAVTSAEELAQRDLEIITELVEGGFVEIGSVTEEVGFKAWDAPLPEALEQIRNARLHSDDWAWACWLANTELGNQFVRAQTPGEAPSPE
;
A
#
# COMPACT_ATOMS: atom_id res chain seq x y z
N MET A 1 -5.93 -2.52 12.42
CA MET A 1 -5.70 -1.50 11.39
C MET A 1 -5.37 -0.16 12.01
N ASN A 2 -4.14 0.29 11.82
CA ASN A 2 -3.71 1.65 12.18
C ASN A 2 -4.21 2.69 11.16
N ARG A 3 -4.07 3.99 11.46
CA ARG A 3 -4.61 5.07 10.62
C ARG A 3 -3.93 5.17 9.25
N SER A 4 -2.63 4.90 9.17
CA SER A 4 -1.89 4.88 7.90
C SER A 4 -2.39 3.76 6.97
N ALA A 5 -2.59 2.55 7.49
CA ALA A 5 -3.16 1.43 6.74
C ALA A 5 -4.60 1.72 6.27
N GLN A 6 -5.42 2.36 7.10
CA GLN A 6 -6.74 2.82 6.66
C GLN A 6 -6.64 3.86 5.53
N LYS A 7 -5.69 4.80 5.63
CA LYS A 7 -5.49 5.82 4.61
C LYS A 7 -5.04 5.24 3.27
N VAL A 8 -4.18 4.21 3.31
CA VAL A 8 -3.79 3.43 2.12
C VAL A 8 -5.03 2.84 1.45
N LEU A 9 -5.93 2.20 2.20
CA LEU A 9 -7.13 1.61 1.60
C LEU A 9 -8.08 2.67 1.03
N GLU A 10 -8.24 3.80 1.73
CA GLU A 10 -9.05 4.93 1.26
C GLU A 10 -8.50 5.49 -0.07
N ALA A 11 -7.19 5.71 -0.18
CA ALA A 11 -6.55 6.16 -1.42
C ALA A 11 -6.59 5.09 -2.51
N GLY A 12 -6.38 3.83 -2.11
CA GLY A 12 -6.36 2.63 -2.93
C GLY A 12 -7.69 2.29 -3.62
N ARG A 13 -8.77 2.99 -3.26
CA ARG A 13 -10.11 2.76 -3.80
C ARG A 13 -10.23 3.21 -5.26
N ASP A 14 -9.60 4.33 -5.57
CA ASP A 14 -9.74 5.01 -6.86
C ASP A 14 -8.48 4.85 -7.73
N ASP A 15 -7.31 4.60 -7.12
CA ASP A 15 -6.02 4.38 -7.82
C ASP A 15 -5.10 3.45 -7.00
N TRP A 16 -3.96 3.03 -7.57
CA TRP A 16 -2.92 2.30 -6.84
C TRP A 16 -2.10 3.23 -5.94
N VAL A 17 -1.60 2.71 -4.82
CA VAL A 17 -0.82 3.49 -3.87
C VAL A 17 0.66 3.14 -3.99
N SER A 18 1.49 4.16 -4.23
CA SER A 18 2.95 4.02 -4.30
C SER A 18 3.60 3.90 -2.90
N LEU A 19 4.85 3.45 -2.83
CA LEU A 19 5.61 3.43 -1.57
C LEU A 19 5.87 4.84 -1.01
N ALA A 20 5.97 5.85 -1.87
CA ALA A 20 6.11 7.24 -1.42
C ALA A 20 4.84 7.78 -0.76
N GLU A 21 3.66 7.45 -1.29
CA GLU A 21 2.40 7.80 -0.67
C GLU A 21 2.20 7.08 0.66
N LEU A 22 2.50 5.78 0.71
CA LEU A 22 2.51 5.02 1.95
C LEU A 22 3.40 5.69 3.01
N GLU A 23 4.65 6.02 2.69
CA GLU A 23 5.56 6.66 3.64
C GLU A 23 5.01 8.02 4.10
N SER A 24 4.37 8.77 3.21
CA SER A 24 3.74 10.05 3.55
C SER A 24 2.62 9.86 4.58
N TYR A 25 1.78 8.83 4.45
CA TYR A 25 0.75 8.49 5.44
C TYR A 25 1.35 7.98 6.74
N VAL A 26 2.49 7.28 6.72
CA VAL A 26 3.20 6.90 7.93
C VAL A 26 3.73 8.12 8.67
N ARG A 27 4.37 9.05 7.96
CA ARG A 27 4.85 10.32 8.54
C ARG A 27 3.72 11.17 9.11
N GLU A 28 2.54 11.16 8.48
CA GLU A 28 1.38 11.93 8.93
C GLU A 28 0.80 11.40 10.24
N PHE A 29 0.68 10.07 10.39
CA PHE A 29 -0.06 9.47 11.50
C PHE A 29 0.82 8.79 12.56
N SER A 30 2.13 8.75 12.37
CA SER A 30 3.07 8.14 13.30
C SER A 30 4.21 9.11 13.67
N ALA A 31 4.64 9.09 14.93
CA ALA A 31 5.75 9.91 15.41
C ALA A 31 7.11 9.27 15.06
N VAL A 32 7.36 9.06 13.77
CA VAL A 32 8.57 8.39 13.27
C VAL A 32 9.64 9.44 12.98
N THR A 33 10.87 9.19 13.44
CA THR A 33 11.93 10.23 13.40
C THR A 33 13.14 9.85 12.55
N SER A 34 13.29 8.58 12.19
CA SER A 34 14.38 8.08 11.36
C SER A 34 13.91 7.33 10.12
N ALA A 35 14.78 7.26 9.11
CA ALA A 35 14.50 6.53 7.87
C ALA A 35 14.35 5.02 8.10
N GLU A 36 15.09 4.46 9.06
CA GLU A 36 15.00 3.03 9.41
C GLU A 36 13.65 2.71 10.05
N GLU A 37 13.20 3.55 10.99
CA GLU A 37 11.87 3.38 11.59
C GLU A 37 10.75 3.55 10.56
N LEU A 38 10.89 4.47 9.59
CA LEU A 38 9.93 4.64 8.50
C LEU A 38 9.84 3.38 7.64
N ALA A 39 10.98 2.89 7.15
CA ALA A 39 11.02 1.67 6.36
C ALA A 39 10.43 0.47 7.12
N GLN A 40 10.70 0.37 8.42
CA GLN A 40 10.14 -0.68 9.25
C GLN A 40 8.61 -0.55 9.40
N ARG A 41 8.10 0.66 9.62
CA ARG A 41 6.64 0.92 9.70
C ARG A 41 5.93 0.66 8.37
N ASP A 42 6.54 1.03 7.26
CA ASP A 42 5.98 0.80 5.93
C ASP A 42 5.82 -0.72 5.67
N LEU A 43 6.87 -1.51 5.97
CA LEU A 43 6.81 -2.97 5.84
C LEU A 43 5.77 -3.60 6.77
N GLU A 44 5.61 -3.11 7.99
CA GLU A 44 4.59 -3.60 8.93
C GLU A 44 3.18 -3.35 8.41
N ILE A 45 2.91 -2.18 7.83
CA ILE A 45 1.61 -1.85 7.23
C ILE A 45 1.34 -2.71 6.00
N ILE A 46 2.32 -2.88 5.12
CA ILE A 46 2.19 -3.75 3.95
C ILE A 46 1.87 -5.18 4.40
N THR A 47 2.58 -5.68 5.42
CA THR A 47 2.34 -7.01 5.98
C THR A 47 0.91 -7.14 6.51
N GLU A 48 0.46 -6.19 7.35
CA GLU A 48 -0.90 -6.19 7.90
C GLU A 48 -1.97 -6.23 6.80
N LEU A 49 -1.81 -5.41 5.76
CA LEU A 49 -2.78 -5.29 4.69
C LEU A 49 -2.81 -6.52 3.77
N VAL A 50 -1.65 -7.09 3.44
CA VAL A 50 -1.57 -8.29 2.58
C VAL A 50 -2.04 -9.53 3.32
N GLU A 51 -1.60 -9.75 4.57
CA GLU A 51 -2.06 -10.88 5.37
C GLU A 51 -3.55 -10.79 5.69
N GLY A 52 -4.08 -9.56 5.84
CA GLY A 52 -5.51 -9.30 5.94
C GLY A 52 -6.29 -9.50 4.64
N GLY A 53 -5.61 -9.74 3.51
CA GLY A 53 -6.20 -9.90 2.19
C GLY A 53 -6.80 -8.61 1.62
N PHE A 54 -6.44 -7.44 2.14
CA PHE A 54 -7.00 -6.16 1.73
C PHE A 54 -6.30 -5.55 0.52
N VAL A 55 -5.02 -5.88 0.32
CA VAL A 55 -4.23 -5.38 -0.81
C VAL A 55 -3.39 -6.49 -1.44
N GLU A 56 -3.06 -6.31 -2.70
CA GLU A 56 -2.01 -7.03 -3.41
C GLU A 56 -0.83 -6.08 -3.67
N ILE A 57 0.38 -6.65 -3.68
CA ILE A 57 1.62 -5.93 -3.98
C ILE A 57 2.06 -6.24 -5.41
N GLY A 58 2.56 -5.22 -6.11
CA GLY A 58 2.87 -5.36 -7.51
C GLY A 58 3.72 -4.24 -8.07
N SER A 59 3.86 -4.28 -9.40
CA SER A 59 4.48 -3.21 -10.18
C SER A 59 3.49 -2.65 -11.18
N VAL A 60 3.64 -1.37 -11.50
CA VAL A 60 2.88 -0.71 -12.55
C VAL A 60 3.78 -0.56 -13.78
N THR A 61 3.24 -0.89 -14.95
CA THR A 61 3.90 -0.66 -16.24
C THR A 61 2.92 0.01 -17.19
N GLU A 62 3.45 0.76 -18.17
CA GLU A 62 2.62 1.49 -19.14
C GLU A 62 1.75 0.55 -19.99
N GLU A 63 2.19 -0.69 -20.23
CA GLU A 63 1.53 -1.62 -21.14
C GLU A 63 0.35 -2.37 -20.51
N VAL A 64 0.48 -2.76 -19.23
CA VAL A 64 -0.51 -3.62 -18.55
C VAL A 64 -1.14 -2.98 -17.31
N GLY A 65 -0.66 -1.80 -16.91
CA GLY A 65 -1.03 -1.21 -15.62
C GLY A 65 -0.43 -2.01 -14.46
N PHE A 66 -1.20 -2.18 -13.40
CA PHE A 66 -0.79 -2.96 -12.23
C PHE A 66 -0.71 -4.45 -12.53
N LYS A 67 0.42 -5.04 -12.14
CA LYS A 67 0.66 -6.47 -12.16
C LYS A 67 1.08 -6.93 -10.77
N ALA A 68 0.25 -7.74 -10.14
CA ALA A 68 0.55 -8.39 -8.87
C ALA A 68 1.82 -9.25 -9.01
N TRP A 69 2.64 -9.25 -7.98
CA TRP A 69 3.82 -10.10 -7.91
C TRP A 69 3.45 -11.54 -7.60
N ASP A 70 4.02 -12.47 -8.37
CA ASP A 70 3.95 -13.91 -8.11
C ASP A 70 5.11 -14.32 -7.20
N ALA A 71 5.13 -13.77 -5.98
CA ALA A 71 6.17 -14.01 -4.99
C ALA A 71 5.55 -14.20 -3.59
N PRO A 72 6.11 -15.08 -2.74
CA PRO A 72 5.74 -15.14 -1.34
C PRO A 72 5.95 -13.79 -0.64
N LEU A 73 5.05 -13.43 0.27
CA LEU A 73 5.12 -12.15 1.01
C LEU A 73 6.51 -11.87 1.63
N PRO A 74 7.20 -12.83 2.29
CA PRO A 74 8.53 -12.57 2.84
C PRO A 74 9.56 -12.15 1.77
N GLU A 75 9.52 -12.75 0.59
CA GLU A 75 10.42 -12.43 -0.53
C GLU A 75 10.12 -11.04 -1.09
N ALA A 76 8.83 -10.72 -1.25
CA ALA A 76 8.40 -9.41 -1.69
C ALA A 76 8.77 -8.28 -0.68
N LEU A 77 8.65 -8.54 0.62
CA LEU A 77 9.07 -7.59 1.66
C LEU A 77 10.59 -7.38 1.65
N GLU A 78 11.37 -8.43 1.39
CA GLU A 78 12.82 -8.32 1.22
C GLU A 78 13.18 -7.48 -0.01
N GLN A 79 12.47 -7.68 -1.13
CA GLN A 79 12.64 -6.87 -2.34
C GLN A 79 12.34 -5.39 -2.09
N ILE A 80 11.24 -5.07 -1.38
CA ILE A 80 10.88 -3.69 -1.00
C ILE A 80 11.94 -3.08 -0.10
N ARG A 81 12.40 -3.82 0.92
CA ARG A 81 13.48 -3.40 1.82
C ARG A 81 14.76 -3.10 1.04
N ASN A 82 15.13 -3.97 0.11
CA ASN A 82 16.32 -3.81 -0.71
C ASN A 82 16.23 -2.57 -1.60
N ALA A 83 15.10 -2.37 -2.27
CA ALA A 83 14.86 -1.18 -3.09
C ALA A 83 15.02 0.11 -2.28
N ARG A 84 14.47 0.17 -1.07
CA ARG A 84 14.62 1.33 -0.17
C ARG A 84 16.05 1.67 0.22
N LEU A 85 16.92 0.67 0.30
CA LEU A 85 18.31 0.87 0.75
C LEU A 85 19.25 1.20 -0.42
N HIS A 86 18.93 0.76 -1.63
CA HIS A 86 19.89 0.73 -2.73
C HIS A 86 19.39 1.38 -4.03
N SER A 87 18.15 1.84 -4.10
CA SER A 87 17.58 2.46 -5.29
C SER A 87 17.13 3.89 -5.03
N ASP A 88 17.48 4.81 -5.93
CA ASP A 88 16.94 6.17 -5.93
C ASP A 88 15.46 6.22 -6.32
N ASP A 89 14.98 5.20 -7.05
CA ASP A 89 13.59 5.07 -7.53
C ASP A 89 12.70 4.25 -6.57
N TRP A 90 13.13 4.07 -5.31
CA TRP A 90 12.42 3.26 -4.32
C TRP A 90 10.93 3.65 -4.16
N ALA A 91 10.61 4.93 -4.37
CA ALA A 91 9.25 5.48 -4.29
C ALA A 91 8.23 4.73 -5.15
N TRP A 92 8.69 4.17 -6.28
CA TRP A 92 7.87 3.51 -7.29
C TRP A 92 8.20 2.02 -7.43
N ALA A 93 9.08 1.49 -6.58
CA ALA A 93 9.54 0.11 -6.66
C ALA A 93 8.44 -0.91 -6.34
N CYS A 94 7.38 -0.50 -5.64
CA CYS A 94 6.21 -1.31 -5.33
C CYS A 94 4.96 -0.42 -5.33
N TRP A 95 3.84 -1.05 -5.67
CA TRP A 95 2.52 -0.46 -5.66
C TRP A 95 1.57 -1.38 -4.89
N LEU A 96 0.62 -0.77 -4.19
CA LEU A 96 -0.44 -1.45 -3.45
C LEU A 96 -1.75 -1.26 -4.22
N ALA A 97 -2.36 -2.36 -4.63
CA ALA A 97 -3.69 -2.35 -5.22
C ALA A 97 -4.68 -2.94 -4.21
N ASN A 98 -5.80 -2.26 -3.98
CA ASN A 98 -6.86 -2.83 -3.16
C ASN A 98 -7.41 -4.11 -3.81
N THR A 99 -7.64 -5.13 -3.00
CA THR A 99 -8.48 -6.25 -3.37
C THR A 99 -9.94 -5.84 -3.29
N GLU A 100 -10.83 -6.72 -3.78
CA GLU A 100 -12.26 -6.56 -3.56
C GLU A 100 -12.62 -6.48 -2.07
N LEU A 101 -11.92 -7.24 -1.20
CA LEU A 101 -12.11 -7.17 0.25
C LEU A 101 -11.68 -5.81 0.81
N GLY A 102 -10.54 -5.26 0.36
CA GLY A 102 -10.08 -3.91 0.71
C GLY A 102 -11.12 -2.84 0.37
N ASN A 103 -11.67 -2.90 -0.85
CA ASN A 103 -12.69 -1.97 -1.32
C ASN A 103 -14.00 -2.08 -0.51
N GLN A 104 -14.43 -3.31 -0.19
CA GLN A 104 -15.60 -3.52 0.68
C GLN A 104 -15.38 -2.96 2.09
N PHE A 105 -14.19 -3.15 2.65
CA PHE A 105 -13.84 -2.63 3.96
C PHE A 105 -13.93 -1.09 4.01
N VAL A 106 -13.43 -0.40 2.98
CA VAL A 106 -13.54 1.07 2.89
C VAL A 106 -15.01 1.49 2.78
N ARG A 107 -15.77 0.89 1.86
CA ARG A 107 -17.20 1.21 1.66
C ARG A 107 -18.03 1.04 2.93
N ALA A 108 -17.75 0.00 3.72
CA ALA A 108 -18.46 -0.25 4.98
C ALA A 108 -18.19 0.85 6.04
N GLN A 109 -17.05 1.52 5.98
CA GLN A 109 -16.69 2.61 6.89
C GLN A 109 -17.19 3.98 6.42
N THR A 110 -17.63 4.11 5.17
CA THR A 110 -18.21 5.33 4.61
C THR A 110 -19.70 5.12 4.28
N PRO A 111 -20.59 5.03 5.29
CA PRO A 111 -22.02 4.88 5.04
C PRO A 111 -22.57 6.18 4.42
N GLY A 112 -22.67 6.24 3.09
CA GLY A 112 -23.26 7.39 2.40
C GLY A 112 -22.96 7.53 0.90
N GLU A 113 -21.95 6.86 0.36
CA GLU A 113 -21.66 6.96 -1.09
C GLU A 113 -22.62 6.04 -1.86
N ALA A 114 -23.82 6.54 -2.14
CA ALA A 114 -24.74 5.92 -3.08
C ALA A 114 -24.04 5.76 -4.46
N PRO A 115 -24.28 4.66 -5.20
CA PRO A 115 -23.68 4.50 -6.52
C PRO A 115 -24.10 5.68 -7.41
N SER A 116 -23.12 6.36 -8.00
CA SER A 116 -23.38 7.34 -9.04
C SER A 116 -24.04 6.58 -10.21
N PRO A 117 -25.24 6.99 -10.66
CA PRO A 117 -25.88 6.35 -11.81
C PRO A 117 -25.08 6.69 -13.07
N GLU A 118 -24.83 5.65 -13.89
CA GLU A 118 -24.21 5.72 -15.22
C GLU A 118 -24.93 6.69 -16.18
#